data_AF-V3ZKM9-F1
#
_entry.id   AF-V3ZKM9-F1
#
_cell.length_a   1.000
_cell.length_b   1.000
_cell.length_c   1.000
_cell.angle_alpha   90.00
_cell.angle_beta   90.00
_cell.angle_gamma   90.00
#
_symmetry.space_group_name_H-M   'P 1'
#
loop_
_entity.id
_entity.type
_entity.pdbx_description
1 polymer ?
#
loop_
_entity_poly.entity_id
_entity_poly.type
_entity_poly.pdbx_seq_one_letter_code
_entity_poly.pdbx_strand_id
1 'polypeptide(L)' 'QEPLNTDDDISEEDPNDLFDTDNVVVCQYDKINRNKNKWKFHLKDGIMNLRGKDYVFQKANGEAEW' A
#
# COMPACT_ATOMS: atom_id res chain seq x y z
N GLN A 1 5.27 -37.12 -14.50
CA GLN A 1 5.78 -36.20 -13.47
C GLN A 1 5.77 -34.83 -14.12
N GLU A 2 4.76 -34.02 -13.82
CA GLU A 2 4.65 -32.66 -14.35
C GLU A 2 5.64 -31.76 -13.61
N PRO A 3 6.42 -30.91 -14.31
CA PRO A 3 7.33 -30.01 -13.64
C PRO A 3 6.52 -28.90 -12.96
N LEU A 4 6.66 -28.80 -11.65
CA LEU A 4 6.30 -27.61 -10.88
C LEU A 4 7.23 -26.46 -11.31
N ASN A 5 6.72 -25.23 -11.41
CA ASN A 5 7.39 -23.96 -11.76
C ASN A 5 7.43 -23.55 -13.25
N THR A 6 6.28 -23.38 -13.90
CA THR A 6 6.16 -22.52 -15.10
C THR A 6 5.35 -21.23 -14.86
N ASP A 7 5.03 -20.91 -13.61
CA ASP A 7 4.19 -19.75 -13.22
C ASP A 7 4.85 -18.92 -12.10
N ASP A 8 6.15 -19.10 -11.88
CA ASP A 8 6.96 -18.43 -10.84
C ASP A 8 7.61 -17.13 -11.35
N ASP A 9 7.31 -16.70 -12.58
CA ASP A 9 7.68 -15.38 -13.11
C ASP A 9 6.66 -14.30 -12.67
N ILE A 10 6.16 -14.39 -11.44
CA ILE A 10 5.43 -13.29 -10.81
C ILE A 10 6.50 -12.29 -10.40
N SER A 11 6.86 -11.40 -11.33
CA SER A 11 7.89 -10.38 -11.18
C SER A 11 7.89 -9.78 -9.78
N GLU A 12 8.95 -10.04 -9.02
CA GLU A 12 9.27 -9.26 -7.84
C GLU A 12 9.46 -7.81 -8.31
N GLU A 13 8.51 -6.92 -7.99
CA GLU A 13 8.67 -5.49 -8.21
C GLU A 13 10.03 -5.08 -7.65
N ASP A 14 10.88 -4.47 -8.49
CA ASP A 14 12.22 -4.04 -8.10
C ASP A 14 12.07 -3.07 -6.91
N PRO A 15 12.68 -3.36 -5.74
CA PRO A 15 12.61 -2.46 -4.59
C PRO A 15 13.04 -1.02 -4.90
N ASN A 16 13.82 -0.81 -5.97
CA ASN A 16 14.22 0.52 -6.44
C ASN A 16 13.04 1.34 -6.99
N ASP A 17 12.04 0.72 -7.62
CA ASP A 17 10.86 1.41 -8.17
C ASP A 17 9.99 2.05 -7.06
N LEU A 18 10.08 1.52 -5.83
CA LEU A 18 9.40 2.07 -4.67
C LEU A 18 9.93 3.46 -4.27
N PHE A 19 11.20 3.78 -4.58
CA PHE A 19 11.84 5.03 -4.19
C PHE A 19 11.65 6.17 -5.20
N ASP A 20 11.29 5.86 -6.45
CA ASP A 20 11.00 6.86 -7.51
C ASP A 20 9.55 7.36 -7.49
N THR A 21 8.79 7.09 -6.42
CA THR A 21 7.39 7.47 -6.34
C THR A 21 7.21 8.95 -5.92
N ASP A 22 6.60 9.74 -6.80
CA ASP A 22 6.27 11.17 -6.59
C ASP A 22 5.41 11.48 -5.34
N ASN A 23 4.71 10.47 -4.81
CA ASN A 23 3.75 10.62 -3.71
C ASN A 23 3.96 9.50 -2.69
N VAL A 24 4.32 9.86 -1.46
CA VAL A 24 4.60 8.90 -0.39
C VAL A 24 3.73 9.19 0.82
N VAL A 25 3.14 8.14 1.41
CA VAL A 25 2.38 8.21 2.67
C VAL A 25 3.04 7.27 3.68
N VAL A 26 3.49 7.84 4.80
CA VAL A 26 4.00 7.08 5.95
C VAL A 26 3.04 7.31 7.11
N CYS A 27 2.47 6.24 7.66
CA CYS A 27 1.52 6.34 8.77
C CYS A 27 1.49 5.05 9.59
N GLN A 28 0.80 5.10 10.72
CA GLN A 28 0.48 3.92 11.52
C GLN A 28 -0.95 3.46 11.22
N TYR A 29 -1.25 2.19 11.48
CA TYR A 29 -2.62 1.69 11.40
C TYR A 29 -3.23 1.54 12.79
N ASP A 30 -4.53 1.82 12.90
CA ASP A 30 -5.35 1.44 14.05
C ASP A 30 -6.06 0.11 13.78
N LYS A 31 -6.69 -0.02 12.60
CA LYS A 31 -7.47 -1.22 12.26
C LYS A 31 -7.52 -1.43 10.76
N ILE A 32 -7.20 -2.64 10.32
CA ILE A 32 -7.35 -3.09 8.93
C ILE A 32 -8.44 -4.17 8.89
N ASN A 33 -9.42 -4.03 8.01
CA ASN A 33 -10.46 -5.04 7.81
C ASN A 33 -10.56 -5.44 6.34
N ARG A 34 -10.86 -6.72 6.11
CA ARG A 34 -11.15 -7.26 4.78
C ARG A 34 -12.47 -8.05 4.80
N ASN A 35 -13.30 -7.86 3.79
CA ASN A 35 -14.45 -8.70 3.50
C ASN A 35 -14.49 -9.04 2.00
N LYS A 36 -14.17 -10.29 1.66
CA LYS A 36 -13.91 -10.72 0.27
C LYS A 36 -12.84 -9.84 -0.37
N ASN A 37 -13.19 -9.14 -1.46
CA ASN A 37 -12.31 -8.22 -2.18
C ASN A 37 -12.36 -6.78 -1.63
N LYS A 38 -13.22 -6.48 -0.65
CA LYS A 38 -13.34 -5.14 -0.08
C LYS A 38 -12.42 -4.95 1.12
N TRP A 39 -11.67 -3.86 1.10
CA TRP A 39 -10.74 -3.45 2.15
C TRP A 39 -11.20 -2.16 2.81
N LYS A 40 -11.05 -2.09 4.13
CA LYS A 40 -11.25 -0.88 4.93
C LYS A 40 -10.02 -0.62 5.79
N PHE A 41 -9.49 0.59 5.72
CA PHE A 41 -8.29 1.04 6.42
C PHE A 41 -8.68 2.13 7.43
N HIS A 42 -8.31 1.93 8.69
CA HIS A 42 -8.31 2.97 9.71
C HIS A 42 -6.86 3.25 10.09
N LEU A 43 -6.38 4.43 9.72
CA LEU A 43 -4.98 4.86 9.84
C LEU A 43 -4.86 6.05 10.80
N LYS A 44 -3.67 6.24 11.37
CA LYS A 44 -3.35 7.35 12.28
C LYS A 44 -1.92 7.84 12.12
N ASP A 45 -1.64 9.01 12.69
CA ASP A 45 -0.29 9.61 12.81
C ASP A 45 0.48 9.61 11.48
N GLY A 46 -0.14 10.15 10.44
CA GLY A 46 0.37 10.08 9.07
C GLY A 46 1.03 11.35 8.58
N ILE A 47 2.09 11.16 7.81
CA ILE A 47 2.82 12.17 7.04
C ILE A 47 2.71 11.79 5.57
N MET A 48 2.33 12.74 4.73
CA MET A 48 2.17 12.54 3.29
C MET A 48 2.98 13.59 2.55
N ASN A 49 3.86 13.16 1.66
CA ASN A 49 4.44 14.04 0.64
C ASN A 49 3.68 13.78 -0.66
N LEU A 50 2.91 14.77 -1.13
CA LEU A 50 2.10 14.67 -2.33
C LEU A 50 2.48 15.81 -3.29
N ARG A 51 3.03 15.47 -4.46
CA ARG A 51 3.45 16.43 -5.49
C ARG A 51 4.37 17.53 -4.93
N GLY A 52 5.33 17.12 -4.10
CA GLY A 52 6.29 18.03 -3.45
C GLY A 52 5.71 18.89 -2.32
N LYS A 53 4.48 18.63 -1.88
CA LYS A 53 3.87 19.32 -0.73
C LYS A 53 3.61 18.36 0.42
N ASP A 54 3.98 18.80 1.62
CA ASP A 54 3.79 18.02 2.85
C ASP A 54 2.41 18.24 3.47
N TYR A 55 1.83 17.14 3.93
CA TYR A 55 0.57 17.07 4.64
C TYR A 55 0.70 16.15 5.85
N VAL A 56 -0.09 16.43 6.89
CA VAL A 56 -0.16 15.59 8.09
C VAL A 56 -1.61 15.28 8.43
N PHE A 57 -1.86 14.09 8.97
CA PHE A 57 -3.17 13.72 9.49
C PHE A 57 -3.04 13.00 10.84
N GLN A 58 -3.98 13.27 11.75
CA GLN A 58 -4.09 12.49 12.99
C GLN A 58 -4.82 11.16 12.75
N LYS A 59 -5.86 11.17 11.92
CA LYS A 59 -6.63 9.98 11.53
C LYS A 59 -7.04 10.04 10.07
N ALA A 60 -7.04 8.90 9.39
CA ALA A 60 -7.56 8.75 8.04
C ALA A 60 -8.36 7.44 7.91
N ASN A 61 -9.46 7.48 7.15
CA ASN A 61 -10.26 6.30 6.84
C ASN A 61 -10.27 6.10 5.32
N GLY A 62 -10.04 4.87 4.86
CA GLY A 62 -10.02 4.52 3.44
C GLY A 62 -10.79 3.25 3.15
N GLU A 63 -11.32 3.15 1.94
CA GLU A 63 -11.94 1.93 1.41
C GLU A 63 -11.35 1.63 0.02
N ALA A 64 -11.09 0.36 -0.28
CA ALA A 64 -10.59 -0.08 -1.58
C ALA A 64 -11.16 -1.46 -1.97
N GLU A 65 -11.07 -1.80 -3.26
CA GLU A 65 -11.36 -3.14 -3.78
C GLU A 65 -10.07 -3.73 -4.37
N TRP A 66 -9.80 -5.02 -4.11
CA TRP A 66 -8.68 -5.80 -4.66
C TRP A 66 -9.13 -6.62 -5.87
#